data_AF-A0A5E6NIY0-F1
#
_entry.id   AF-A0A5E6NIY0-F1
#
_cell.length_a   1.000
_cell.length_b   1.000
_cell.length_c   1.000
_cell.angle_alpha   90.00
_cell.angle_beta   90.00
_cell.angle_gamma   90.00
#
_symmetry.space_group_name_H-M   'P 1'
#
loop_
_entity.id
_entity.type
_entity.pdbx_description
1 polymer ?
#
loop_
_entity_poly.entity_id
_entity_poly.type
_entity_poly.pdbx_seq_one_letter_code
_entity_poly.pdbx_strand_id
1 'polypeptide(L)'
;MSAAQNLTINANESITNGETIQNNEFLGQVTTNYQDNPAVAEAIATNGQFKINKPTQAQPYVIETRNEFVDITQFKASQYLFARPNIRFLDPAMSSPITLGDAYWEHQQLQKQISEQTKQTRLYADYDMNATFDRLFDQSNEEYEKLTDEGVEITFGVSLSKAAIKALTQDIVWYENQTVELNGKQYTALMPRLYLAGATLEDLSKTPQAFLSAQNITINSNGTIVNSGTITSQDDTHITASNITNQNGVMTGNNINLNAQNTLLNQSGDITAVNNLKLKAKTIANIASEQTITKGTNITQSVGSASNLQGGNVNINAQDVTNTASNITANNLDITANNLNIATQQNTTDLKAGGGDNYSNSQSTKHQGSNLKVTGDLNISADNINIQGSKVVAIMPI
;
A
#
# COMPACT_ATOMS: atom_id res chain seq x y z
N MET A 1 18.93 8.80 15.62
CA MET A 1 19.35 9.31 16.96
C MET A 1 18.21 9.02 17.93
N SER A 2 18.35 8.11 18.90
CA SER A 2 17.28 7.79 19.87
C SER A 2 17.84 7.84 21.29
N ALA A 3 17.51 8.90 22.03
CA ALA A 3 17.57 9.02 23.50
C ALA A 3 17.43 10.49 23.99
N ALA A 4 17.06 11.46 23.13
CA ALA A 4 16.86 12.83 23.59
C ALA A 4 15.47 12.99 24.21
N GLN A 5 15.39 13.57 25.43
CA GLN A 5 14.11 14.04 25.99
C GLN A 5 13.46 15.07 25.06
N ASN A 6 14.25 15.98 24.51
CA ASN A 6 13.80 16.99 23.57
C ASN A 6 14.76 17.03 22.39
N LEU A 7 14.25 16.80 21.18
CA LEU A 7 14.98 16.96 19.93
C LEU A 7 14.50 18.24 19.25
N THR A 8 15.40 19.20 19.08
CA THR A 8 15.13 20.44 18.33
C THR A 8 16.02 20.51 17.09
N ILE A 9 15.41 20.68 15.92
CA ILE A 9 16.09 20.88 14.65
C ILE A 9 15.66 22.24 14.09
N ASN A 10 16.62 23.12 13.82
CA ASN A 10 16.38 24.40 13.17
C ASN A 10 17.18 24.44 11.86
N ALA A 11 16.52 24.73 10.74
CA ALA A 11 17.16 24.88 9.44
C ALA A 11 16.64 26.12 8.72
N ASN A 12 17.51 26.77 7.95
CA ASN A 12 17.09 27.82 7.02
C ASN A 12 16.72 27.26 5.63
N GLU A 13 16.90 25.95 5.44
CA GLU A 13 16.73 25.23 4.19
C GLU A 13 15.79 24.03 4.38
N SER A 14 15.50 23.32 3.30
CA SER A 14 14.64 22.12 3.32
C SER A 14 15.26 20.96 4.12
N ILE A 15 14.41 20.16 4.76
CA ILE A 15 14.80 18.99 5.56
C ILE A 15 14.11 17.76 4.97
N THR A 16 14.82 16.65 4.84
CA THR A 16 14.26 15.36 4.40
C THR A 16 14.52 14.27 5.44
N ASN A 17 13.48 13.53 5.81
CA ASN A 17 13.53 12.30 6.62
C ASN A 17 12.98 11.14 5.76
N GLY A 18 13.79 10.19 5.28
CA GLY A 18 13.39 8.96 4.55
C GLY A 18 13.30 7.66 5.37
N GLU A 19 12.89 6.52 4.81
CA GLU A 19 12.54 5.31 5.58
C GLU A 19 13.68 4.30 5.82
N THR A 20 13.51 3.53 6.91
CA THR A 20 14.35 2.41 7.36
C THR A 20 13.77 1.09 6.85
N ILE A 21 14.36 0.48 5.82
CA ILE A 21 13.95 -0.86 5.34
C ILE A 21 14.45 -1.89 6.37
N GLN A 22 13.56 -2.37 7.23
CA GLN A 22 13.82 -3.50 8.13
C GLN A 22 13.20 -4.76 7.52
N ASN A 23 14.02 -5.81 7.50
CA ASN A 23 13.81 -7.20 7.07
C ASN A 23 12.36 -7.72 6.97
N ASN A 24 12.17 -8.79 6.18
CA ASN A 24 10.95 -9.60 5.97
C ASN A 24 10.16 -10.07 7.24
N GLU A 25 10.48 -9.59 8.45
CA GLU A 25 9.75 -9.80 9.70
C GLU A 25 8.34 -9.20 9.70
N PHE A 26 8.04 -8.23 8.82
CA PHE A 26 6.71 -7.61 8.73
C PHE A 26 5.59 -8.61 8.35
N LEU A 27 5.93 -9.78 7.80
CA LEU A 27 4.93 -10.73 7.30
C LEU A 27 4.69 -11.93 8.21
N GLY A 28 5.53 -12.14 9.24
CA GLY A 28 5.37 -13.25 10.20
C GLY A 28 4.32 -13.01 11.29
N GLN A 29 3.81 -11.78 11.44
CA GLN A 29 2.74 -11.43 12.40
C GLN A 29 1.51 -10.81 11.75
N VAL A 30 1.42 -10.81 10.42
CA VAL A 30 0.15 -10.55 9.76
C VAL A 30 -0.70 -11.82 9.88
N THR A 31 -1.21 -12.06 11.08
CA THR A 31 -2.59 -12.54 11.18
C THR A 31 -3.45 -11.40 10.65
N THR A 32 -3.48 -11.22 9.31
CA THR A 32 -4.67 -10.65 8.70
C THR A 32 -5.73 -11.68 8.97
N ASN A 33 -6.45 -11.48 10.08
CA ASN A 33 -7.82 -11.92 10.15
C ASN A 33 -8.51 -11.25 8.96
N TYR A 34 -8.51 -11.94 7.81
CA TYR A 34 -9.22 -11.53 6.59
C TYR A 34 -10.74 -11.43 6.84
N GLN A 35 -11.20 -11.82 8.03
CA GLN A 35 -12.50 -11.48 8.63
C GLN A 35 -12.81 -9.98 8.57
N ASP A 36 -11.79 -9.11 8.63
CA ASP A 36 -11.95 -7.65 8.68
C ASP A 36 -11.23 -6.91 7.54
N ASN A 37 -10.93 -7.56 6.41
CA ASN A 37 -10.42 -6.87 5.22
C ASN A 37 -11.58 -6.61 4.25
N PRO A 38 -12.25 -5.44 4.30
CA PRO A 38 -13.38 -5.14 3.44
C PRO A 38 -12.92 -5.13 1.99
N ALA A 39 -11.66 -4.84 1.68
CA ALA A 39 -11.17 -4.70 0.31
C ALA A 39 -11.22 -6.00 -0.52
N VAL A 40 -11.13 -7.19 0.10
CA VAL A 40 -11.20 -8.48 -0.63
C VAL A 40 -12.66 -8.88 -0.87
N ALA A 41 -13.52 -8.73 0.14
CA ALA A 41 -14.96 -8.97 -0.01
C ALA A 41 -15.62 -7.91 -0.93
N GLU A 42 -15.17 -6.65 -0.87
CA GLU A 42 -15.63 -5.51 -1.67
C GLU A 42 -15.03 -5.53 -3.09
N ALA A 43 -13.83 -6.09 -3.31
CA ALA A 43 -13.30 -6.35 -4.66
C ALA A 43 -14.12 -7.40 -5.42
N ILE A 44 -14.67 -8.39 -4.72
CA ILE A 44 -15.52 -9.45 -5.29
C ILE A 44 -16.97 -8.97 -5.42
N ALA A 45 -17.48 -8.19 -4.46
CA ALA A 45 -18.89 -7.77 -4.42
C ALA A 45 -19.20 -6.46 -5.17
N THR A 46 -18.25 -5.53 -5.32
CA THR A 46 -18.57 -4.13 -5.72
C THR A 46 -18.01 -3.75 -7.10
N ASN A 47 -17.03 -4.49 -7.63
CA ASN A 47 -16.24 -4.09 -8.81
C ASN A 47 -16.57 -4.79 -10.12
N GLY A 48 -17.27 -5.93 -10.10
CA GLY A 48 -17.54 -6.78 -11.28
C GLY A 48 -16.30 -7.39 -11.94
N GLN A 49 -15.10 -6.83 -11.77
CA GLN A 49 -13.85 -7.26 -12.38
C GLN A 49 -13.39 -8.64 -11.92
N PHE A 50 -13.70 -9.02 -10.68
CA PHE A 50 -13.41 -10.33 -10.13
C PHE A 50 -14.70 -11.08 -9.82
N LYS A 51 -14.63 -12.40 -9.82
CA LYS A 51 -15.68 -13.30 -9.36
C LYS A 51 -15.05 -14.46 -8.58
N ILE A 52 -15.83 -15.06 -7.69
CA ILE A 52 -15.43 -16.31 -7.03
C ILE A 52 -15.63 -17.44 -8.02
N ASN A 53 -14.56 -18.16 -8.31
CA ASN A 53 -14.57 -19.39 -9.06
C ASN A 53 -14.62 -20.59 -8.10
N LYS A 54 -15.13 -21.72 -8.59
CA LYS A 54 -14.94 -23.02 -7.94
C LYS A 54 -13.71 -23.66 -8.60
N PRO A 55 -12.56 -23.75 -7.91
CA PRO A 55 -11.33 -24.21 -8.54
C PRO A 55 -11.48 -25.57 -9.22
N THR A 56 -10.90 -25.70 -10.40
CA THR A 56 -10.79 -26.95 -11.18
C THR A 56 -9.35 -27.10 -11.67
N GLN A 57 -8.99 -28.26 -12.23
CA GLN A 57 -7.64 -28.44 -12.80
C GLN A 57 -7.35 -27.46 -13.95
N ALA A 58 -8.36 -27.02 -14.70
CA ALA A 58 -8.21 -26.04 -15.78
C ALA A 58 -8.22 -24.59 -15.27
N GLN A 59 -8.78 -24.35 -14.09
CA GLN A 59 -8.86 -23.03 -13.45
C GLN A 59 -8.56 -23.18 -11.95
N PRO A 60 -7.30 -23.44 -11.55
CA PRO A 60 -6.97 -23.78 -10.18
C PRO A 60 -6.71 -22.50 -9.37
N TYR A 61 -7.71 -21.63 -9.35
CA TYR A 61 -7.73 -20.38 -8.58
C TYR A 61 -9.13 -20.08 -8.05
N VAL A 62 -9.20 -19.46 -6.87
CA VAL A 62 -10.46 -19.11 -6.19
C VAL A 62 -11.03 -17.79 -6.70
N ILE A 63 -10.18 -16.79 -6.94
CA ILE A 63 -10.57 -15.47 -7.44
C ILE A 63 -10.22 -15.39 -8.92
N GLU A 64 -11.24 -15.24 -9.77
CA GLU A 64 -11.10 -15.15 -11.22
C GLU A 64 -11.41 -13.74 -11.69
N THR A 65 -10.51 -13.19 -12.50
CA THR A 65 -10.69 -11.96 -13.25
C THR A 65 -11.62 -12.22 -14.42
N ARG A 66 -12.63 -11.38 -14.59
CA ARG A 66 -13.55 -11.48 -15.72
C ARG A 66 -12.85 -11.01 -17.00
N ASN A 67 -12.78 -11.91 -17.97
CA ASN A 67 -12.15 -11.66 -19.29
C ASN A 67 -12.78 -10.49 -20.06
N GLU A 68 -13.99 -10.05 -19.69
CA GLU A 68 -14.65 -8.85 -20.23
C GLU A 68 -13.87 -7.55 -19.95
N PHE A 69 -13.01 -7.55 -18.92
CA PHE A 69 -12.23 -6.37 -18.50
C PHE A 69 -10.73 -6.51 -18.70
N VAL A 70 -10.20 -7.74 -18.56
CA VAL A 70 -8.76 -8.01 -18.61
C VAL A 70 -8.51 -9.34 -19.32
N ASP A 71 -7.67 -9.34 -20.35
CA ASP A 71 -7.17 -10.57 -20.95
C ASP A 71 -6.08 -11.19 -20.05
N ILE A 72 -6.48 -12.17 -19.25
CA ILE A 72 -5.59 -12.86 -18.30
C ILE A 72 -4.42 -13.58 -18.97
N THR A 73 -4.52 -13.89 -20.27
CA THR A 73 -3.45 -14.60 -21.01
C THR A 73 -2.19 -13.76 -21.20
N GLN A 74 -2.27 -12.45 -20.97
CA GLN A 74 -1.15 -11.51 -21.03
C GLN A 74 -0.27 -11.54 -19.77
N PHE A 75 -0.69 -12.24 -18.71
CA PHE A 75 -0.05 -12.23 -17.40
C PHE A 75 0.58 -13.58 -17.08
N LYS A 76 1.83 -13.56 -16.61
CA LYS A 76 2.59 -14.73 -16.16
C LYS A 76 2.69 -14.71 -14.64
N ALA A 77 2.11 -15.73 -14.01
CA ALA A 77 2.17 -15.95 -12.57
C ALA A 77 2.03 -17.46 -12.27
N SER A 78 1.51 -17.85 -11.11
CA SER A 78 1.44 -19.24 -10.64
C SER A 78 1.07 -20.27 -11.71
N GLN A 79 0.01 -20.01 -12.49
CA GLN A 79 -0.50 -20.94 -13.50
C GLN A 79 0.49 -21.22 -14.64
N TYR A 80 1.19 -20.18 -15.09
CA TYR A 80 2.25 -20.31 -16.09
C TYR A 80 3.51 -20.94 -15.47
N LEU A 81 3.81 -20.56 -14.24
CA LEU A 81 5.05 -20.91 -13.58
C LEU A 81 5.05 -22.36 -13.07
N PHE A 82 3.95 -22.85 -12.50
CA PHE A 82 3.76 -24.25 -12.08
C PHE A 82 3.70 -25.25 -13.24
N ALA A 83 3.45 -24.78 -14.46
CA ALA A 83 3.46 -25.60 -15.66
C ALA A 83 4.86 -25.79 -16.27
N ARG A 84 5.88 -25.09 -15.75
CA ARG A 84 7.25 -25.20 -16.27
C ARG A 84 7.85 -26.59 -15.97
N PRO A 85 8.65 -27.16 -16.89
CA PRO A 85 9.40 -28.37 -16.59
C PRO A 85 10.50 -28.07 -15.55
N ASN A 86 10.80 -29.05 -14.67
CA ASN A 86 11.88 -29.01 -13.67
C ASN A 86 11.71 -28.06 -12.48
N ILE A 87 10.47 -27.88 -12.01
CA ILE A 87 10.21 -27.21 -10.73
C ILE A 87 10.56 -28.17 -9.60
N ARG A 88 11.43 -27.74 -8.69
CA ARG A 88 11.99 -28.58 -7.62
C ARG A 88 11.26 -28.42 -6.29
N PHE A 89 10.72 -27.25 -6.02
CA PHE A 89 9.97 -26.96 -4.79
C PHE A 89 8.52 -27.42 -4.82
N LEU A 90 7.99 -27.73 -6.00
CA LEU A 90 6.63 -28.24 -6.14
C LEU A 90 6.65 -29.76 -6.03
N ASP A 91 5.83 -30.31 -5.13
CA ASP A 91 5.65 -31.75 -5.00
C ASP A 91 5.19 -32.33 -6.35
N PRO A 92 5.90 -33.31 -6.95
CA PRO A 92 5.50 -33.95 -8.20
C PRO A 92 4.10 -34.60 -8.14
N ALA A 93 3.60 -34.94 -6.95
CA ALA A 93 2.25 -35.44 -6.74
C ALA A 93 1.17 -34.33 -6.79
N MET A 94 1.58 -33.05 -6.68
CA MET A 94 0.70 -31.89 -6.72
C MET A 94 0.58 -31.34 -8.15
N SER A 95 -0.19 -32.02 -8.99
CA SER A 95 -0.32 -31.70 -10.43
C SER A 95 -0.97 -30.34 -10.75
N SER A 96 -1.61 -29.68 -9.78
CA SER A 96 -2.31 -28.41 -9.99
C SER A 96 -2.56 -27.68 -8.66
N PRO A 97 -1.59 -26.91 -8.16
CA PRO A 97 -1.75 -26.15 -6.92
C PRO A 97 -2.85 -25.09 -7.06
N ILE A 98 -3.74 -25.03 -6.08
CA ILE A 98 -4.82 -24.05 -6.06
C ILE A 98 -4.32 -22.73 -5.46
N THR A 99 -4.38 -21.65 -6.21
CA THR A 99 -4.03 -20.30 -5.74
C THR A 99 -5.26 -19.48 -5.33
N LEU A 100 -5.05 -18.43 -4.55
CA LEU A 100 -6.13 -17.53 -4.15
C LEU A 100 -6.69 -16.76 -5.34
N GLY A 101 -5.87 -16.41 -6.33
CA GLY A 101 -6.33 -15.69 -7.51
C GLY A 101 -5.58 -16.08 -8.78
N ASP A 102 -6.14 -15.68 -9.92
CA ASP A 102 -5.50 -15.85 -11.21
C ASP A 102 -4.28 -14.93 -11.43
N ALA A 103 -3.66 -15.04 -12.60
CA ALA A 103 -2.40 -14.36 -12.88
C ALA A 103 -2.49 -12.82 -12.81
N TYR A 104 -3.62 -12.23 -13.20
CA TYR A 104 -3.80 -10.79 -13.09
C TYR A 104 -3.93 -10.37 -11.62
N TRP A 105 -4.70 -11.10 -10.84
CA TRP A 105 -4.84 -10.84 -9.40
C TRP A 105 -3.50 -10.98 -8.67
N GLU A 106 -2.71 -12.00 -8.99
CA GLU A 106 -1.38 -12.21 -8.41
C GLU A 106 -0.38 -11.10 -8.77
N HIS A 107 -0.48 -10.52 -9.97
CA HIS A 107 0.27 -9.31 -10.35
C HIS A 107 -0.03 -8.14 -9.43
N GLN A 108 -1.31 -7.91 -9.12
CA GLN A 108 -1.70 -6.86 -8.19
C GLN A 108 -1.12 -7.13 -6.78
N GLN A 109 -1.14 -8.38 -6.32
CA GLN A 109 -0.60 -8.73 -5.01
C GLN A 109 0.91 -8.58 -4.93
N LEU A 110 1.65 -9.01 -5.95
CA LEU A 110 3.11 -8.87 -5.96
C LEU A 110 3.51 -7.39 -6.09
N GLN A 111 2.84 -6.63 -6.96
CA GLN A 111 3.06 -5.18 -7.09
C GLN A 111 2.88 -4.45 -5.78
N LYS A 112 1.83 -4.80 -5.02
CA LYS A 112 1.56 -4.27 -3.70
C LYS A 112 2.72 -4.59 -2.74
N GLN A 113 3.16 -5.85 -2.70
CA GLN A 113 4.28 -6.28 -1.86
C GLN A 113 5.59 -5.58 -2.21
N ILE A 114 5.91 -5.42 -3.50
CA ILE A 114 7.09 -4.66 -3.96
C ILE A 114 6.98 -3.23 -3.44
N SER A 115 5.87 -2.55 -3.72
CA SER A 115 5.66 -1.17 -3.28
C SER A 115 5.72 -1.02 -1.76
N GLU A 116 5.23 -2.00 -1.00
CA GLU A 116 5.24 -1.97 0.46
C GLU A 116 6.65 -2.19 1.04
N GLN A 117 7.40 -3.15 0.48
CA GLN A 117 8.72 -3.57 0.98
C GLN A 117 9.87 -2.68 0.47
N THR A 118 9.77 -2.17 -0.77
CA THR A 118 10.86 -1.41 -1.41
C THR A 118 10.54 0.06 -1.63
N LYS A 119 9.26 0.46 -1.51
CA LYS A 119 8.74 1.80 -1.88
C LYS A 119 8.97 2.16 -3.35
N GLN A 120 9.29 1.18 -4.19
CA GLN A 120 9.46 1.36 -5.62
C GLN A 120 8.25 0.82 -6.35
N THR A 121 7.95 1.40 -7.52
CA THR A 121 6.93 0.88 -8.42
C THR A 121 7.37 -0.43 -9.09
N ARG A 122 8.66 -0.76 -9.06
CA ARG A 122 9.24 -1.99 -9.64
C ARG A 122 10.37 -2.48 -8.75
N LEU A 123 10.52 -3.81 -8.65
CA LEU A 123 11.62 -4.42 -7.90
C LEU A 123 12.95 -4.34 -8.68
N TYR A 124 12.89 -4.48 -10.00
CA TYR A 124 14.04 -4.35 -10.90
C TYR A 124 13.72 -3.28 -11.95
N ALA A 125 14.59 -2.28 -12.11
CA ALA A 125 14.32 -1.09 -12.92
C ALA A 125 13.90 -1.40 -14.37
N ASP A 126 14.55 -2.39 -14.98
CA ASP A 126 14.38 -2.75 -16.40
C ASP A 126 13.36 -3.86 -16.65
N TYR A 127 12.63 -4.31 -15.62
CA TYR A 127 11.70 -5.44 -15.73
C TYR A 127 10.25 -4.93 -15.68
N ASP A 128 9.41 -5.45 -16.58
CA ASP A 128 7.97 -5.39 -16.38
C ASP A 128 7.53 -6.49 -15.39
N MET A 129 6.27 -6.46 -14.95
CA MET A 129 5.79 -7.40 -13.94
C MET A 129 5.85 -8.87 -14.38
N ASN A 130 5.68 -9.16 -15.68
CA ASN A 130 5.85 -10.52 -16.21
C ASN A 130 7.30 -10.98 -16.08
N ALA A 131 8.24 -10.13 -16.48
CA ALA A 131 9.66 -10.41 -16.34
C ALA A 131 10.05 -10.52 -14.86
N THR A 132 9.48 -9.69 -13.98
CA THR A 132 9.71 -9.76 -12.53
C THR A 132 9.24 -11.10 -11.96
N PHE A 133 8.02 -11.56 -12.30
CA PHE A 133 7.53 -12.87 -11.89
C PHE A 133 8.41 -14.01 -12.42
N ASP A 134 8.75 -13.98 -13.71
CA ASP A 134 9.60 -15.00 -14.33
C ASP A 134 10.94 -15.10 -13.59
N ARG A 135 11.58 -13.95 -13.33
CA ARG A 135 12.85 -13.88 -12.59
C ARG A 135 12.73 -14.39 -11.16
N LEU A 136 11.79 -13.86 -10.37
CA LEU A 136 11.61 -14.27 -8.98
C LEU A 136 11.32 -15.76 -8.85
N PHE A 137 10.57 -16.33 -9.79
CA PHE A 137 10.25 -17.76 -9.79
C PHE A 137 11.46 -18.64 -10.14
N ASP A 138 12.25 -18.25 -11.14
CA ASP A 138 13.49 -18.95 -11.47
C ASP A 138 14.47 -18.92 -10.28
N GLN A 139 14.60 -17.75 -9.63
CA GLN A 139 15.36 -17.60 -8.39
C GLN A 139 14.79 -18.44 -7.24
N SER A 140 13.46 -18.60 -7.15
CA SER A 140 12.82 -19.47 -6.15
C SER A 140 13.20 -20.94 -6.33
N ASN A 141 13.32 -21.40 -7.58
CA ASN A 141 13.73 -22.77 -7.88
C ASN A 141 15.20 -23.03 -7.49
N GLU A 142 16.06 -22.06 -7.79
CA GLU A 142 17.49 -22.09 -7.43
C GLU A 142 17.72 -22.02 -5.92
N GLU A 143 17.05 -21.09 -5.23
CA GLU A 143 17.17 -20.94 -3.77
C GLU A 143 16.58 -22.16 -3.04
N TYR A 144 15.51 -22.76 -3.52
CA TYR A 144 14.98 -24.00 -2.92
C TYR A 144 16.00 -25.13 -2.93
N GLU A 145 16.66 -25.37 -4.06
CA GLU A 145 17.72 -26.38 -4.18
C GLU A 145 18.85 -26.08 -3.20
N LYS A 146 19.38 -24.85 -3.25
CA LYS A 146 20.48 -24.41 -2.40
C LYS A 146 20.16 -24.56 -0.91
N LEU A 147 19.00 -24.06 -0.47
CA LEU A 147 18.59 -24.13 0.94
C LEU A 147 18.42 -25.58 1.40
N THR A 148 17.85 -26.45 0.55
CA THR A 148 17.71 -27.88 0.84
C THR A 148 19.07 -28.56 0.99
N ASP A 149 20.02 -28.26 0.10
CA ASP A 149 21.39 -28.80 0.15
C ASP A 149 22.16 -28.32 1.40
N GLU A 150 21.86 -27.10 1.88
CA GLU A 150 22.38 -26.53 3.13
C GLU A 150 21.66 -27.05 4.39
N GLY A 151 20.65 -27.91 4.24
CA GLY A 151 19.86 -28.45 5.34
C GLY A 151 18.90 -27.45 5.98
N VAL A 152 18.58 -26.36 5.28
CA VAL A 152 17.61 -25.35 5.70
C VAL A 152 16.23 -25.72 5.18
N GLU A 153 15.32 -26.05 6.09
CA GLU A 153 13.97 -26.49 5.74
C GLU A 153 13.14 -25.34 5.13
N ILE A 154 12.65 -25.60 3.92
CA ILE A 154 11.74 -24.74 3.17
C ILE A 154 10.67 -25.63 2.53
N THR A 155 9.40 -25.37 2.85
CA THR A 155 8.28 -26.22 2.40
C THR A 155 7.25 -25.39 1.67
N PHE A 156 6.86 -25.82 0.47
CA PHE A 156 5.85 -25.14 -0.32
C PHE A 156 4.50 -25.13 0.41
N GLY A 157 3.83 -23.99 0.42
CA GLY A 157 2.61 -23.77 1.21
C GLY A 157 2.86 -23.41 2.68
N VAL A 158 4.12 -23.32 3.12
CA VAL A 158 4.51 -22.90 4.48
C VAL A 158 5.36 -21.63 4.40
N SER A 159 5.11 -20.68 5.29
CA SER A 159 5.91 -19.45 5.38
C SER A 159 7.36 -19.74 5.73
N LEU A 160 8.27 -18.93 5.20
CA LEU A 160 9.70 -19.14 5.44
C LEU A 160 10.08 -18.86 6.90
N SER A 161 10.92 -19.74 7.45
CA SER A 161 11.51 -19.49 8.76
C SER A 161 12.50 -18.32 8.71
N LYS A 162 12.76 -17.68 9.85
CA LYS A 162 13.78 -16.60 9.94
C LYS A 162 15.16 -17.07 9.47
N ALA A 163 15.49 -18.35 9.69
CA ALA A 163 16.74 -18.94 9.24
C ALA A 163 16.77 -19.06 7.70
N ALA A 164 15.68 -19.54 7.08
CA ALA A 164 15.54 -19.61 5.63
C ALA A 164 15.62 -18.22 4.99
N ILE A 165 14.89 -17.25 5.51
CA ILE A 165 14.93 -15.87 5.04
C ILE A 165 16.36 -15.31 5.07
N LYS A 166 17.10 -15.55 6.18
CA LYS A 166 18.47 -15.07 6.33
C LYS A 166 19.45 -15.74 5.36
N ALA A 167 19.17 -16.97 4.95
CA ALA A 167 20.02 -17.74 4.05
C ALA A 167 19.77 -17.43 2.56
N LEU A 168 18.70 -16.69 2.23
CA LEU A 168 18.40 -16.26 0.87
C LEU A 168 19.54 -15.44 0.27
N THR A 169 20.04 -15.87 -0.89
CA THR A 169 21.00 -15.08 -1.68
C THR A 169 20.35 -14.29 -2.81
N GLN A 170 19.13 -14.66 -3.19
CA GLN A 170 18.33 -14.01 -4.22
C GLN A 170 16.92 -13.72 -3.71
N ASP A 171 16.29 -12.65 -4.23
CA ASP A 171 14.88 -12.41 -3.96
C ASP A 171 14.04 -13.53 -4.60
N ILE A 172 12.94 -13.90 -3.95
CA ILE A 172 12.09 -14.99 -4.42
C ILE A 172 10.61 -14.64 -4.29
N VAL A 173 9.79 -15.36 -5.05
CA VAL A 173 8.34 -15.43 -4.85
C VAL A 173 7.99 -16.82 -4.31
N TRP A 174 7.58 -16.87 -3.05
CA TRP A 174 7.19 -18.09 -2.37
C TRP A 174 5.68 -18.22 -2.28
N TYR A 175 5.13 -19.43 -2.25
CA TYR A 175 3.69 -19.63 -2.15
C TYR A 175 3.32 -20.24 -0.81
N GLU A 176 2.38 -19.60 -0.12
CA GLU A 176 1.98 -19.95 1.24
C GLU A 176 0.49 -20.22 1.33
N ASN A 177 0.09 -21.19 2.15
CA ASN A 177 -1.32 -21.45 2.40
C ASN A 177 -1.93 -20.30 3.18
N GLN A 178 -2.94 -19.67 2.59
CA GLN A 178 -3.69 -18.59 3.20
C GLN A 178 -5.16 -18.99 3.30
N THR A 179 -5.73 -18.84 4.50
CA THR A 179 -7.17 -19.00 4.71
C THR A 179 -7.84 -17.62 4.65
N VAL A 180 -8.82 -17.49 3.78
CA VAL A 180 -9.63 -16.27 3.58
C VAL A 180 -11.10 -16.63 3.63
N GLU A 181 -11.95 -15.68 4.03
CA GLU A 181 -13.40 -15.83 3.92
C GLU A 181 -13.92 -14.98 2.76
N LEU A 182 -14.58 -15.63 1.80
CA LEU A 182 -15.17 -14.97 0.63
C LEU A 182 -16.67 -15.33 0.59
N ASN A 183 -17.54 -14.33 0.56
CA ASN A 183 -19.00 -14.49 0.57
C ASN A 183 -19.51 -15.44 1.70
N GLY A 184 -18.95 -15.31 2.91
CA GLY A 184 -19.34 -16.13 4.06
C GLY A 184 -18.84 -17.58 4.02
N LYS A 185 -17.93 -17.91 3.09
CA LYS A 185 -17.30 -19.24 2.99
C LYS A 185 -15.79 -19.13 3.10
N GLN A 186 -15.19 -20.02 3.88
CA GLN A 186 -13.74 -20.11 3.99
C GLN A 186 -13.12 -20.86 2.81
N TYR A 187 -12.01 -20.33 2.33
CA TYR A 187 -11.15 -20.88 1.29
C TYR A 187 -9.72 -20.91 1.81
N THR A 188 -9.05 -22.06 1.72
CA THR A 188 -7.61 -22.18 1.95
C THR A 188 -6.95 -22.46 0.61
N ALA A 189 -6.07 -21.55 0.17
CA ALA A 189 -5.37 -21.63 -1.10
C ALA A 189 -4.03 -20.91 -1.03
N LEU A 190 -3.18 -21.10 -2.03
CA LEU A 190 -1.83 -20.55 -2.06
C LEU A 190 -1.83 -19.06 -2.46
N MET A 191 -0.99 -18.27 -1.80
CA MET A 191 -0.77 -16.86 -2.11
C MET A 191 0.71 -16.59 -2.40
N PRO A 192 1.05 -15.83 -3.46
CA PRO A 192 2.43 -15.43 -3.71
C PRO A 192 2.91 -14.42 -2.65
N ARG A 193 4.10 -14.66 -2.12
CA ARG A 193 4.79 -13.87 -1.10
C ARG A 193 6.18 -13.49 -1.58
N LEU A 194 6.47 -12.19 -1.58
CA LEU A 194 7.79 -11.67 -1.90
C LEU A 194 8.70 -11.78 -0.67
N TYR A 195 9.84 -12.44 -0.83
CA TYR A 195 10.92 -12.43 0.15
C TYR A 195 12.16 -11.81 -0.50
N LEU A 196 12.67 -10.74 0.10
CA LEU A 196 13.89 -10.08 -0.34
C LEU A 196 15.13 -10.73 0.28
N ALA A 197 16.18 -10.91 -0.51
CA ALA A 197 17.46 -11.39 -0.03
C ALA A 197 18.24 -10.32 0.73
N GLY A 198 19.21 -10.76 1.53
CA GLY A 198 20.06 -9.87 2.33
C GLY A 198 20.77 -8.80 1.49
N ALA A 199 21.23 -9.13 0.28
CA ALA A 199 21.91 -8.18 -0.61
C ALA A 199 20.96 -7.07 -1.11
N THR A 200 19.74 -7.42 -1.51
CA THR A 200 18.70 -6.47 -1.91
C THR A 200 18.31 -5.58 -0.75
N LEU A 201 18.10 -6.17 0.43
CA LEU A 201 17.82 -5.43 1.67
C LEU A 201 18.99 -4.50 2.04
N GLU A 202 20.24 -4.92 1.85
CA GLU A 202 21.42 -4.10 2.08
C GLU A 202 21.46 -2.90 1.12
N ASP A 203 21.22 -3.13 -0.17
CA ASP A 203 21.17 -2.05 -1.16
C ASP A 203 20.03 -1.05 -0.87
N LEU A 204 18.86 -1.59 -0.54
CA LEU A 204 17.73 -0.83 -0.04
C LEU A 204 18.09 -0.05 1.25
N SER A 205 18.88 -0.61 2.16
CA SER A 205 19.35 0.05 3.39
C SER A 205 20.43 1.12 3.16
N LYS A 206 21.12 1.10 2.01
CA LYS A 206 22.01 2.20 1.58
C LYS A 206 21.21 3.45 1.21
N THR A 207 19.89 3.30 1.01
CA THR A 207 18.95 4.41 1.05
C THR A 207 18.80 4.88 2.51
N PRO A 208 19.03 6.17 2.83
CA PRO A 208 19.08 6.65 4.21
C PRO A 208 17.85 6.27 5.04
N GLN A 209 18.11 5.48 6.08
CA GLN A 209 17.17 5.06 7.10
C GLN A 209 16.88 6.23 8.07
N ALA A 210 15.98 7.12 7.68
CA ALA A 210 15.67 8.31 8.46
C ALA A 210 14.52 8.06 9.46
N PHE A 211 14.98 7.78 10.66
CA PHE A 211 14.16 7.61 11.84
C PHE A 211 14.49 8.74 12.82
N LEU A 212 13.50 9.59 13.09
CA LEU A 212 13.57 10.61 14.14
C LEU A 212 12.72 10.14 15.32
N SER A 213 13.35 9.96 16.49
CA SER A 213 12.62 9.65 17.71
C SER A 213 13.19 10.34 18.94
N ALA A 214 12.28 10.89 19.74
CA ALA A 214 12.54 11.58 21.00
C ALA A 214 11.27 11.54 21.86
N GLN A 215 11.35 12.01 23.11
CA GLN A 215 10.14 12.23 23.90
C GLN A 215 9.34 13.41 23.32
N ASN A 216 10.00 14.55 23.07
CA ASN A 216 9.45 15.67 22.32
C ASN A 216 10.31 16.00 21.09
N ILE A 217 9.66 16.36 19.99
CA ILE A 217 10.29 16.75 18.72
C ILE A 217 9.83 18.17 18.36
N THR A 218 10.78 19.05 18.05
CA THR A 218 10.52 20.36 17.47
C THR A 218 11.36 20.53 16.21
N ILE A 219 10.73 20.78 15.06
CA ILE A 219 11.43 21.03 13.80
C ILE A 219 10.97 22.36 13.23
N ASN A 220 11.89 23.30 13.08
CA ASN A 220 11.63 24.59 12.45
C ASN A 220 12.46 24.70 11.17
N SER A 221 11.80 24.96 10.04
CA SER A 221 12.46 25.21 8.77
C SER A 221 11.88 26.43 8.07
N ASN A 222 12.71 27.25 7.43
CA ASN A 222 12.22 28.25 6.48
C ASN A 222 11.90 27.65 5.10
N GLY A 223 12.30 26.41 4.84
CA GLY A 223 12.09 25.67 3.61
C GLY A 223 10.98 24.63 3.70
N THR A 224 11.08 23.60 2.86
CA THR A 224 10.13 22.47 2.85
C THR A 224 10.64 21.34 3.73
N ILE A 225 9.77 20.76 4.55
CA ILE A 225 10.06 19.53 5.27
C ILE A 225 9.39 18.37 4.53
N VAL A 226 10.18 17.36 4.17
CA VAL A 226 9.70 16.13 3.53
C VAL A 226 9.94 14.97 4.48
N ASN A 227 8.88 14.30 4.90
CA ASN A 227 8.93 13.02 5.59
C ASN A 227 8.46 11.90 4.65
N SER A 228 9.39 11.05 4.26
CA SER A 228 9.17 9.71 3.70
C SER A 228 9.71 8.62 4.62
N GLY A 229 10.02 9.00 5.86
CA GLY A 229 10.59 8.20 6.94
C GLY A 229 9.62 8.02 8.10
N THR A 230 10.17 7.74 9.26
CA THR A 230 9.39 7.71 10.51
C THR A 230 9.80 8.84 11.43
N ILE A 231 8.81 9.59 11.93
CA ILE A 231 8.95 10.57 13.00
C ILE A 231 8.07 10.11 14.17
N THR A 232 8.69 9.72 15.29
CA THR A 232 7.97 9.21 16.46
C THR A 232 8.34 9.98 17.72
N SER A 233 7.37 10.72 18.27
CA SER A 233 7.47 11.30 19.61
C SER A 233 6.75 10.44 20.65
N GLN A 234 7.20 10.45 21.91
CA GLN A 234 6.38 9.90 23.00
C GLN A 234 5.26 10.87 23.37
N ASP A 235 5.55 12.17 23.41
CA ASP A 235 4.63 13.22 23.80
C ASP A 235 4.32 14.14 22.62
N ASP A 236 5.08 15.23 22.45
CA ASP A 236 4.74 16.28 21.49
C ASP A 236 5.65 16.27 20.26
N THR A 237 5.05 16.34 19.06
CA THR A 237 5.74 16.70 17.82
C THR A 237 5.24 18.07 17.36
N HIS A 238 6.13 19.05 17.24
CA HIS A 238 5.85 20.36 16.66
C HIS A 238 6.70 20.61 15.42
N ILE A 239 6.06 20.87 14.27
CA ILE A 239 6.76 21.14 13.02
C ILE A 239 6.25 22.46 12.44
N THR A 240 7.15 23.42 12.24
CA THR A 240 6.86 24.68 11.54
C THR A 240 7.73 24.80 10.29
N ALA A 241 7.11 24.98 9.12
CA ALA A 241 7.83 25.08 7.84
C ALA A 241 7.14 25.96 6.80
N SER A 242 7.82 26.30 5.69
CA SER A 242 7.15 26.88 4.53
C SER A 242 6.14 25.90 3.92
N ASN A 243 6.56 24.64 3.77
CA ASN A 243 5.71 23.52 3.36
C ASN A 243 6.05 22.27 4.17
N ILE A 244 5.07 21.42 4.44
CA ILE A 244 5.25 20.12 5.09
C ILE A 244 4.68 19.07 4.14
N THR A 245 5.47 18.07 3.80
CA THR A 245 5.07 16.93 2.97
C THR A 245 5.34 15.65 3.72
N ASN A 246 4.30 14.91 4.07
CA ASN A 246 4.40 13.53 4.50
C ASN A 246 4.05 12.63 3.31
N GLN A 247 5.05 12.02 2.69
CA GLN A 247 4.87 11.23 1.47
C GLN A 247 5.40 9.80 1.70
N ASN A 248 4.49 8.83 1.76
CA ASN A 248 4.81 7.45 2.19
C ASN A 248 5.47 7.36 3.57
N GLY A 249 5.45 8.45 4.35
CA GLY A 249 6.05 8.53 5.67
C GLY A 249 5.05 8.32 6.79
N VAL A 250 5.57 8.03 7.97
CA VAL A 250 4.81 7.82 9.20
C VAL A 250 5.18 8.88 10.23
N MET A 251 4.18 9.52 10.82
CA MET A 251 4.32 10.38 12.00
C MET A 251 3.42 9.91 13.12
N THR A 252 4.00 9.63 14.30
CA THR A 252 3.27 9.15 15.48
C THR A 252 3.64 9.92 16.74
N GLY A 253 2.67 10.23 17.61
CA GLY A 253 2.93 10.83 18.92
C GLY A 253 1.65 10.99 19.77
N ASN A 254 1.77 11.46 21.01
CA ASN A 254 0.58 11.80 21.81
C ASN A 254 -0.12 13.03 21.23
N ASN A 255 0.64 14.08 20.92
CA ASN A 255 0.14 15.25 20.21
C ASN A 255 1.05 15.59 19.03
N ILE A 256 0.44 15.92 17.90
CA ILE A 256 1.14 16.36 16.70
C ILE A 256 0.58 17.71 16.27
N ASN A 257 1.44 18.71 16.11
CA ASN A 257 1.10 20.05 15.64
C ASN A 257 1.96 20.42 14.42
N LEU A 258 1.34 20.41 13.24
CA LEU A 258 1.97 20.75 11.97
C LEU A 258 1.48 22.11 11.49
N ASN A 259 2.40 23.06 11.36
CA ASN A 259 2.14 24.44 10.97
C ASN A 259 2.95 24.80 9.72
N ALA A 260 2.34 24.66 8.54
CA ALA A 260 2.92 25.08 7.27
C ALA A 260 2.50 26.50 6.90
N GLN A 261 3.38 27.31 6.33
CA GLN A 261 3.01 28.64 5.86
C GLN A 261 2.15 28.61 4.60
N ASN A 262 2.38 27.62 3.72
CA ASN A 262 1.66 27.48 2.45
C ASN A 262 0.93 26.14 2.40
N THR A 263 1.66 25.03 2.22
CA THR A 263 1.04 23.73 1.96
C THR A 263 1.42 22.67 2.99
N LEU A 264 0.43 21.92 3.46
CA LEU A 264 0.62 20.64 4.13
C LEU A 264 0.04 19.53 3.26
N LEU A 265 0.91 18.66 2.75
CA LEU A 265 0.57 17.52 1.92
C LEU A 265 0.80 16.23 2.70
N ASN A 266 -0.24 15.41 2.86
CA ASN A 266 -0.13 14.02 3.27
C ASN A 266 -0.50 13.14 2.07
N GLN A 267 0.48 12.45 1.48
CA GLN A 267 0.31 11.62 0.29
C GLN A 267 0.78 10.18 0.54
N SER A 268 -0.15 9.23 0.45
CA SER A 268 0.08 7.83 0.86
C SER A 268 0.79 7.69 2.21
N GLY A 269 0.59 8.66 3.12
CA GLY A 269 1.29 8.74 4.39
C GLY A 269 0.35 8.64 5.57
N ASP A 270 0.91 8.28 6.72
CA ASP A 270 0.19 8.10 7.98
C ASP A 270 0.60 9.16 9.00
N ILE A 271 -0.37 9.94 9.49
CA ILE A 271 -0.15 10.88 10.59
C ILE A 271 -1.15 10.54 11.69
N THR A 272 -0.64 9.99 12.79
CA THR A 272 -1.45 9.47 13.89
C THR A 272 -1.05 10.11 15.22
N ALA A 273 -1.96 10.86 15.82
CA ALA A 273 -1.81 11.36 17.18
C ALA A 273 -2.73 10.58 18.13
N VAL A 274 -2.27 10.20 19.31
CA VAL A 274 -3.16 9.54 20.30
C VAL A 274 -4.25 10.51 20.76
N ASN A 275 -3.86 11.72 21.14
CA ASN A 275 -4.74 12.72 21.74
C ASN A 275 -5.14 13.80 20.73
N ASN A 276 -4.19 14.60 20.25
CA ASN A 276 -4.50 15.79 19.44
C ASN A 276 -3.65 15.85 18.17
N LEU A 277 -4.32 15.88 17.02
CA LEU A 277 -3.72 16.18 15.72
C LEU A 277 -4.17 17.58 15.28
N LYS A 278 -3.23 18.54 15.21
CA LYS A 278 -3.49 19.92 14.79
C LYS A 278 -2.74 20.21 13.50
N LEU A 279 -3.49 20.58 12.46
CA LEU A 279 -2.96 20.90 11.14
C LEU A 279 -3.32 22.34 10.78
N LYS A 280 -2.33 23.16 10.44
CA LYS A 280 -2.51 24.53 10.00
C LYS A 280 -1.70 24.82 8.74
N ALA A 281 -2.36 25.32 7.69
CA ALA A 281 -1.71 25.76 6.45
C ALA A 281 -2.60 26.74 5.67
N LYS A 282 -2.17 27.24 4.51
CA LYS A 282 -3.11 27.82 3.53
C LYS A 282 -3.87 26.72 2.80
N THR A 283 -3.16 25.67 2.40
CA THR A 283 -3.73 24.50 1.72
C THR A 283 -3.33 23.23 2.46
N ILE A 284 -4.31 22.39 2.81
CA ILE A 284 -4.10 21.06 3.38
C ILE A 284 -4.66 20.03 2.41
N ALA A 285 -3.83 19.07 1.99
CA ALA A 285 -4.20 18.01 1.07
C ALA A 285 -3.87 16.65 1.68
N ASN A 286 -4.88 15.81 1.88
CA ASN A 286 -4.76 14.41 2.27
C ASN A 286 -5.20 13.55 1.08
N ILE A 287 -4.24 13.01 0.33
CA ILE A 287 -4.51 12.41 -0.98
C ILE A 287 -3.86 11.04 -1.15
N ALA A 288 -4.57 10.11 -1.78
CA ALA A 288 -3.98 8.85 -2.17
C ALA A 288 -2.90 9.09 -3.24
N SER A 289 -1.98 8.14 -3.39
CA SER A 289 -1.13 8.10 -4.58
C SER A 289 -1.97 7.70 -5.80
N GLU A 290 -1.45 8.03 -6.97
CA GLU A 290 -2.00 7.65 -8.25
C GLU A 290 -0.86 7.10 -9.10
N GLN A 291 -1.16 6.07 -9.89
CA GLN A 291 -0.23 5.49 -10.84
C GLN A 291 -0.88 5.43 -12.20
N THR A 292 -0.15 5.87 -13.22
CA THR A 292 -0.54 5.72 -14.62
C THR A 292 0.40 4.74 -15.30
N ILE A 293 -0.14 3.66 -15.82
CA ILE A 293 0.57 2.65 -16.61
C ILE A 293 0.15 2.81 -18.07
N THR A 294 1.12 3.02 -18.95
CA THR A 294 0.91 3.10 -20.39
C THR A 294 1.63 1.95 -21.09
N LYS A 295 0.92 1.18 -21.93
CA LYS A 295 1.50 0.11 -22.76
C LYS A 295 0.93 0.20 -24.18
N GLY A 296 1.76 0.67 -25.13
CA GLY A 296 1.28 0.98 -26.48
C GLY A 296 0.25 2.10 -26.43
N THR A 297 -0.95 1.86 -26.96
CA THR A 297 -2.10 2.78 -26.91
C THR A 297 -2.97 2.62 -25.66
N ASN A 298 -2.69 1.63 -24.80
CA ASN A 298 -3.48 1.35 -23.61
C ASN A 298 -3.01 2.19 -22.43
N ILE A 299 -3.95 2.74 -21.66
CA ILE A 299 -3.69 3.57 -20.48
C ILE A 299 -4.51 3.02 -19.32
N THR A 300 -3.85 2.72 -18.20
CA THR A 300 -4.51 2.37 -16.95
C THR A 300 -4.07 3.35 -15.86
N GLN A 301 -5.00 4.10 -15.29
CA GLN A 301 -4.79 4.92 -14.11
C GLN A 301 -5.39 4.21 -12.91
N SER A 302 -4.58 3.92 -11.91
CA SER A 302 -4.97 3.25 -10.68
C SER A 302 -4.60 4.09 -9.46
N VAL A 303 -5.52 4.18 -8.51
CA VAL A 303 -5.32 4.75 -7.19
C VAL A 303 -4.44 3.79 -6.38
N GLY A 304 -3.37 4.33 -5.81
CA GLY A 304 -2.46 3.63 -4.92
C GLY A 304 -2.93 3.69 -3.46
N SER A 305 -1.97 3.74 -2.54
CA SER A 305 -2.26 3.74 -1.10
C SER A 305 -2.97 5.03 -0.68
N ALA A 306 -4.06 4.89 0.08
CA ALA A 306 -4.73 5.99 0.75
C ALA A 306 -3.80 6.68 1.75
N SER A 307 -4.03 7.97 2.00
CA SER A 307 -3.43 8.68 3.14
C SER A 307 -4.32 8.61 4.37
N ASN A 308 -3.72 8.58 5.56
CA ASN A 308 -4.47 8.55 6.81
C ASN A 308 -4.08 9.73 7.72
N LEU A 309 -5.11 10.44 8.20
CA LEU A 309 -5.03 11.37 9.32
C LEU A 309 -5.83 10.79 10.48
N GLN A 310 -5.21 10.61 11.64
CA GLN A 310 -5.88 10.01 12.79
C GLN A 310 -5.54 10.75 14.09
N GLY A 311 -6.55 10.90 14.96
CA GLY A 311 -6.32 11.11 16.38
C GLY A 311 -7.56 11.31 17.23
N GLY A 312 -7.41 11.38 18.55
CA GLY A 312 -8.54 11.61 19.46
C GLY A 312 -9.34 12.86 19.05
N ASN A 313 -8.68 14.01 19.00
CA ASN A 313 -9.20 15.25 18.44
C ASN A 313 -8.37 15.62 17.22
N VAL A 314 -9.02 15.79 16.07
CA VAL A 314 -8.39 16.25 14.83
C VAL A 314 -8.90 17.66 14.52
N ASN A 315 -7.99 18.64 14.50
CA ASN A 315 -8.30 20.03 14.17
C ASN A 315 -7.56 20.44 12.90
N ILE A 316 -8.31 20.81 11.87
CA ILE A 316 -7.79 21.21 10.56
C ILE A 316 -8.19 22.66 10.31
N ASN A 317 -7.20 23.54 10.14
CA ASN A 317 -7.41 24.96 9.88
C ASN A 317 -6.64 25.40 8.62
N ALA A 318 -7.35 25.70 7.54
CA ALA A 318 -6.75 26.16 6.30
C ALA A 318 -7.66 27.10 5.52
N GLN A 319 -7.21 27.59 4.36
CA GLN A 319 -8.09 28.21 3.38
C GLN A 319 -8.74 27.12 2.53
N ASP A 320 -7.94 26.15 2.08
CA ASP A 320 -8.39 25.03 1.26
C ASP A 320 -8.03 23.70 1.94
N VAL A 321 -9.02 22.82 2.10
CA VAL A 321 -8.84 21.46 2.62
C VAL A 321 -9.35 20.47 1.58
N THR A 322 -8.50 19.52 1.18
CA THR A 322 -8.86 18.44 0.27
C THR A 322 -8.56 17.08 0.90
N ASN A 323 -9.53 16.18 0.87
CA ASN A 323 -9.36 14.76 1.19
C ASN A 323 -9.80 13.93 -0.01
N THR A 324 -8.85 13.30 -0.71
CA THR A 324 -9.10 12.56 -1.96
C THR A 324 -8.68 11.11 -1.85
N ALA A 325 -9.64 10.19 -2.03
CA ALA A 325 -9.45 8.74 -1.87
C ALA A 325 -8.71 8.35 -0.56
N SER A 326 -8.91 9.14 0.50
CA SER A 326 -8.12 9.09 1.72
C SER A 326 -8.99 9.18 2.98
N ASN A 327 -8.38 8.89 4.13
CA ASN A 327 -9.11 8.70 5.38
C ASN A 327 -8.77 9.77 6.41
N ILE A 328 -9.80 10.24 7.11
CA ILE A 328 -9.70 11.03 8.34
C ILE A 328 -10.50 10.30 9.41
N THR A 329 -9.84 9.88 10.49
CA THR A 329 -10.47 9.17 11.61
C THR A 329 -10.26 9.92 12.91
N ALA A 330 -11.33 10.24 13.62
CA ALA A 330 -11.23 10.95 14.89
C ALA A 330 -12.29 10.54 15.91
N ASN A 331 -12.06 10.86 17.19
CA ASN A 331 -13.17 10.93 18.13
C ASN A 331 -13.94 12.23 17.87
N ASN A 332 -13.25 13.36 17.88
CA ASN A 332 -13.81 14.66 17.50
C ASN A 332 -13.05 15.25 16.31
N LEU A 333 -13.77 15.73 15.31
CA LEU A 333 -13.21 16.33 14.10
C LEU A 333 -13.72 17.75 13.92
N ASP A 334 -12.80 18.72 13.98
CA ASP A 334 -13.06 20.13 13.68
C ASP A 334 -12.34 20.54 12.40
N ILE A 335 -13.08 21.00 11.40
CA ILE A 335 -12.53 21.55 10.15
C ILE A 335 -12.99 23.00 10.01
N THR A 336 -12.02 23.92 9.93
CA THR A 336 -12.23 25.32 9.56
C THR A 336 -11.53 25.59 8.23
N ALA A 337 -12.30 25.93 7.20
CA ALA A 337 -11.79 26.20 5.85
C ALA A 337 -12.57 27.30 5.14
N ASN A 338 -12.05 27.86 4.05
CA ASN A 338 -12.91 28.55 3.08
C ASN A 338 -13.53 27.49 2.15
N ASN A 339 -12.72 26.56 1.65
CA ASN A 339 -13.14 25.49 0.77
C ASN A 339 -12.79 24.11 1.36
N LEU A 340 -13.80 23.26 1.54
CA LEU A 340 -13.63 21.86 1.91
C LEU A 340 -14.06 20.95 0.76
N ASN A 341 -13.15 20.11 0.29
CA ASN A 341 -13.41 19.14 -0.77
C ASN A 341 -13.11 17.71 -0.30
N ILE A 342 -14.14 16.88 -0.19
CA ILE A 342 -14.04 15.45 0.12
C ILE A 342 -14.40 14.69 -1.15
N ALA A 343 -13.39 14.28 -1.91
CA ALA A 343 -13.56 13.81 -3.27
C ALA A 343 -13.10 12.36 -3.46
N THR A 344 -13.58 11.76 -4.54
CA THR A 344 -13.05 10.48 -5.03
C THR A 344 -11.84 10.69 -5.92
N GLN A 345 -10.92 9.74 -5.96
CA GLN A 345 -9.95 9.63 -7.06
C GLN A 345 -10.48 8.67 -8.13
N GLN A 346 -10.31 9.03 -9.39
CA GLN A 346 -10.78 8.23 -10.52
C GLN A 346 -9.75 7.15 -10.89
N ASN A 347 -10.21 5.91 -11.00
CA ASN A 347 -9.51 4.82 -11.67
C ASN A 347 -9.99 4.77 -13.12
N THR A 348 -9.09 4.83 -14.10
CA THR A 348 -9.46 4.70 -15.51
C THR A 348 -8.72 3.57 -16.19
N THR A 349 -9.36 2.91 -17.14
CA THR A 349 -8.75 1.91 -18.01
C THR A 349 -9.24 2.17 -19.41
N ASP A 350 -8.34 2.54 -20.31
CA ASP A 350 -8.56 2.75 -21.75
C ASP A 350 -7.75 1.67 -22.50
N LEU A 351 -8.45 0.74 -23.14
CA LEU A 351 -7.87 -0.36 -23.90
C LEU A 351 -8.29 -0.24 -25.36
N LYS A 352 -7.29 -0.24 -26.25
CA LYS A 352 -7.46 -0.21 -27.70
C LYS A 352 -6.81 -1.44 -28.31
N ALA A 353 -7.54 -2.15 -29.15
CA ALA A 353 -7.05 -3.31 -29.87
C ALA A 353 -7.54 -3.34 -31.32
N GLY A 354 -6.73 -3.87 -32.23
CA GLY A 354 -7.01 -3.92 -33.67
C GLY A 354 -6.42 -2.75 -34.46
N GLY A 355 -6.78 -2.65 -35.74
CA GLY A 355 -6.30 -1.63 -36.68
C GLY A 355 -7.06 -1.63 -38.00
N GLY A 356 -7.10 -0.49 -38.69
CA GLY A 356 -7.91 -0.32 -39.91
C GLY A 356 -9.41 -0.33 -39.59
N ASP A 357 -10.22 -1.00 -40.42
CA ASP A 357 -11.68 -1.08 -40.24
C ASP A 357 -12.12 -1.99 -39.08
N ASN A 358 -11.20 -2.76 -38.49
CA ASN A 358 -11.47 -3.64 -37.36
C ASN A 358 -10.69 -3.16 -36.14
N TYR A 359 -11.31 -2.30 -35.34
CA TYR A 359 -10.78 -1.81 -34.07
C TYR A 359 -11.81 -1.97 -32.95
N SER A 360 -11.30 -2.05 -31.72
CA SER A 360 -12.09 -2.07 -30.49
C SER A 360 -11.51 -1.04 -29.53
N ASN A 361 -12.40 -0.36 -28.82
CA ASN A 361 -12.07 0.59 -27.77
C ASN A 361 -12.92 0.25 -26.54
N SER A 362 -12.28 0.08 -25.38
CA SER A 362 -12.95 -0.19 -24.11
C SER A 362 -12.47 0.83 -23.09
N GLN A 363 -13.41 1.58 -22.52
CA GLN A 363 -13.15 2.54 -21.46
C GLN A 363 -13.93 2.16 -20.20
N SER A 364 -13.21 1.99 -19.10
CA SER A 364 -13.77 1.78 -17.76
C SER A 364 -13.35 2.92 -16.84
N THR A 365 -14.28 3.39 -16.02
CA THR A 365 -14.04 4.42 -15.00
C THR A 365 -14.64 3.96 -13.67
N LYS A 366 -13.85 4.04 -12.60
CA LYS A 366 -14.27 3.79 -11.22
C LYS A 366 -13.81 4.93 -10.32
N HIS A 367 -14.41 5.04 -9.14
CA HIS A 367 -14.10 6.10 -8.19
C HIS A 367 -13.76 5.48 -6.83
N GLN A 368 -12.57 5.77 -6.31
CA GLN A 368 -12.21 5.44 -4.93
C GLN A 368 -12.58 6.62 -4.04
N GLY A 369 -13.56 6.40 -3.16
CA GLY A 369 -14.09 7.43 -2.27
C GLY A 369 -13.15 7.76 -1.11
N SER A 370 -13.34 8.95 -0.55
CA SER A 370 -12.75 9.35 0.73
C SER A 370 -13.62 8.92 1.91
N ASN A 371 -13.01 8.76 3.09
CA ASN A 371 -13.73 8.40 4.32
C ASN A 371 -13.44 9.37 5.46
N LEU A 372 -14.47 9.96 6.04
CA LEU A 372 -14.43 10.66 7.33
C LEU A 372 -15.18 9.81 8.35
N LYS A 373 -14.47 9.30 9.36
CA LYS A 373 -15.05 8.48 10.43
C LYS A 373 -14.85 9.17 11.77
N VAL A 374 -15.96 9.55 12.39
CA VAL A 374 -15.99 10.30 13.65
C VAL A 374 -16.84 9.55 14.67
N THR A 375 -16.36 9.39 15.90
CA THR A 375 -17.09 8.68 16.98
C THR A 375 -17.65 9.61 18.05
N GLY A 376 -17.55 10.91 17.84
CA GLY A 376 -18.02 11.99 18.70
C GLY A 376 -18.44 13.16 17.83
N ASP A 377 -17.98 14.37 18.13
CA ASP A 377 -18.44 15.58 17.46
C ASP A 377 -17.75 15.79 16.10
N LEU A 378 -18.56 16.08 15.08
CA LEU A 378 -18.11 16.52 13.76
C LEU A 378 -18.54 17.97 13.54
N ASN A 379 -17.58 18.90 13.57
CA ASN A 379 -17.80 20.32 13.30
C ASN A 379 -17.09 20.73 12.01
N ILE A 380 -17.85 21.23 11.04
CA ILE A 380 -17.30 21.77 9.79
C ILE A 380 -17.79 23.21 9.64
N SER A 381 -16.85 24.15 9.62
CA SER A 381 -17.08 25.57 9.32
C SER A 381 -16.36 25.92 8.03
N ALA A 382 -17.08 25.97 6.91
CA ALA A 382 -16.54 26.39 5.64
C ALA A 382 -17.52 27.17 4.77
N ASP A 383 -17.00 28.07 3.93
CA ASP A 383 -17.80 28.84 2.97
C ASP A 383 -18.35 27.92 1.85
N ASN A 384 -17.51 27.01 1.35
CA ASN A 384 -17.85 26.03 0.32
C ASN A 384 -17.52 24.62 0.79
N ILE A 385 -18.50 23.71 0.70
CA ILE A 385 -18.34 22.29 1.04
C ILE A 385 -18.75 21.44 -0.17
N ASN A 386 -17.81 20.64 -0.69
CA ASN A 386 -18.06 19.66 -1.74
C ASN A 386 -17.75 18.24 -1.22
N ILE A 387 -18.71 17.33 -1.34
CA ILE A 387 -18.55 15.92 -0.96
C ILE A 387 -19.05 15.06 -2.13
N GLN A 388 -18.15 14.31 -2.76
CA GLN A 388 -18.45 13.51 -3.95
C GLN A 388 -18.02 12.06 -3.75
N GLY A 389 -18.95 11.12 -3.95
CA GLY A 389 -18.71 9.67 -3.93
C GLY A 389 -17.94 9.17 -2.70
N SER A 390 -18.12 9.86 -1.57
CA SER A 390 -17.31 9.69 -0.35
C SER A 390 -18.22 9.45 0.86
N LYS A 391 -17.69 8.79 1.88
CA LYS A 391 -18.42 8.40 3.08
C LYS A 391 -18.07 9.30 4.25
N VAL A 392 -19.08 9.90 4.86
CA VAL A 392 -18.95 10.68 6.10
C VAL A 392 -19.85 10.06 7.15
N VAL A 393 -19.27 9.62 8.27
CA VAL A 393 -19.98 8.97 9.36
C VAL A 393 -19.58 9.61 10.67
N ALA A 394 -20.56 10.13 11.41
CA ALA A 394 -20.43 10.55 12.80
C ALA A 394 -21.37 9.68 13.65
N ILE A 395 -20.83 8.94 14.61
CA ILE A 395 -21.62 8.08 15.52
C ILE A 395 -21.43 8.62 16.93
N MET A 396 -22.48 9.16 17.54
CA MET A 396 -22.44 9.51 18.95
C MET A 396 -22.52 8.24 19.81
N PRO A 397 -21.73 8.10 20.88
CA PRO A 397 -21.91 7.04 21.85
C PRO A 397 -23.29 7.20 22.51
N ILE A 398 -24.05 6.11 22.60
CA ILE A 398 -25.34 6.05 23.30
C ILE A 398 -25.12 6.09 24.81
#